data_AF-A0A2M7N5S6-F1
#
_entry.id   AF-A0A2M7N5S6-F1
#
_cell.length_a   1.000
_cell.length_b   1.000
_cell.length_c   1.000
_cell.angle_alpha   90.00
_cell.angle_beta   90.00
_cell.angle_gamma   90.00
#
_symmetry.space_group_name_H-M   'P 1'
#
loop_
_entity.id
_entity.type
_entity.pdbx_description
1 polymer ?
#
loop_
_entity_poly.entity_id
_entity_poly.type
_entity_poly.pdbx_seq_one_letter_code
_entity_poly.pdbx_strand_id
1 'polypeptide(L)' 'MNNFPLVIQPDAMDCGSTCLKMVAKHYGKEYSIETLREICYTAKGGVSLLSISEAAEQLGFKTLGGR' A
#
# COMPACT_ATOMS: atom_id res chain seq x y z
N MET A 1 -1.72 -14.31 -18.18
CA MET A 1 -1.28 -13.97 -16.81
C MET A 1 -1.51 -12.48 -16.63
N ASN A 2 -2.30 -12.05 -15.64
CA ASN A 2 -2.36 -10.63 -15.31
C ASN A 2 -1.00 -10.23 -14.77
N ASN A 3 -0.29 -9.37 -15.49
CA ASN A 3 1.04 -8.93 -15.09
C ASN A 3 0.93 -8.13 -13.78
N PHE A 4 1.84 -8.34 -12.83
CA PHE A 4 1.87 -7.50 -11.63
C PHE A 4 2.39 -6.12 -12.04
N PRO A 5 1.64 -5.03 -11.83
CA PRO A 5 2.05 -3.72 -12.29
C PRO A 5 3.24 -3.25 -11.48
N LEU A 6 4.32 -2.86 -12.18
CA LEU A 6 5.44 -2.18 -11.55
C LEU A 6 5.10 -0.69 -11.40
N VAL A 7 5.18 -0.18 -10.17
CA VAL A 7 5.04 1.24 -9.88
C VAL A 7 6.32 1.69 -9.19
N ILE A 8 6.94 2.75 -9.71
CA ILE A 8 8.13 3.34 -9.10
C ILE A 8 7.70 4.31 -8.00
N GLN A 9 8.28 4.15 -6.81
CA GLN A 9 7.99 5.03 -5.68
C GLN A 9 8.46 6.46 -5.98
N PRO A 10 7.60 7.49 -5.82
CA PRO A 10 7.99 8.87 -6.10
C PRO A 10 8.95 9.45 -5.06
N ASP A 11 8.82 9.02 -3.81
CA ASP A 11 9.68 9.43 -2.68
C ASP A 11 10.34 8.22 -2.01
N ALA A 12 11.46 8.44 -1.32
CA ALA A 12 12.15 7.42 -0.56
C ALA A 12 11.28 6.75 0.52
N MET A 13 10.34 7.49 1.11
CA MET A 13 9.47 6.98 2.17
C MET A 13 8.27 6.18 1.63
N ASP A 14 7.96 6.25 0.34
CA ASP A 14 6.73 5.70 -0.27
C ASP A 14 6.75 4.20 -0.55
N CYS A 15 7.71 3.46 -0.01
CA CYS A 15 7.84 2.04 -0.27
C CYS A 15 6.55 1.27 0.09
N GLY A 16 5.92 1.58 1.23
CA GLY A 16 4.68 0.94 1.68
C GLY A 16 3.46 1.28 0.84
N SER A 17 3.20 2.58 0.60
CA SER A 17 2.08 3.05 -0.22
C SER A 17 2.19 2.57 -1.67
N THR A 18 3.41 2.54 -2.22
CA THR A 18 3.68 2.02 -3.58
C THR A 18 3.43 0.51 -3.67
N CYS A 19 3.85 -0.27 -2.68
CA CYS A 19 3.55 -1.71 -2.62
C CYS A 19 2.03 -1.97 -2.61
N LEU A 20 1.28 -1.24 -1.78
CA LEU A 20 -0.19 -1.33 -1.77
C LEU A 20 -0.80 -0.94 -3.11
N LYS A 21 -0.26 0.08 -3.79
CA LYS A 21 -0.70 0.48 -5.13
C LYS A 21 -0.54 -0.64 -6.15
N MET A 22 0.60 -1.34 -6.13
CA MET A 22 0.86 -2.46 -7.04
C MET A 22 -0.11 -3.62 -6.80
N VAL A 23 -0.32 -3.98 -5.53
CA VAL A 23 -1.27 -5.04 -5.14
C VAL A 23 -2.71 -4.64 -5.52
N ALA A 24 -3.16 -3.45 -5.15
CA ALA A 24 -4.49 -2.95 -5.47
C ALA A 24 -4.76 -2.97 -6.98
N LYS A 25 -3.81 -2.45 -7.77
CA LYS A 25 -3.93 -2.38 -9.22
C LYS A 25 -3.95 -3.76 -9.87
N HIS A 26 -3.19 -4.73 -9.33
CA HIS A 26 -3.26 -6.12 -9.80
C HIS A 26 -4.67 -6.74 -9.63
N TYR A 27 -5.38 -6.37 -8.56
CA TYR A 27 -6.75 -6.81 -8.29
C TYR A 27 -7.82 -5.86 -8.88
N GLY A 28 -7.47 -4.97 -9.80
CA GLY A 28 -8.41 -4.08 -10.49
C GLY A 28 -8.90 -2.89 -9.66
N LYS A 29 -8.27 -2.60 -8.52
CA LYS A 29 -8.56 -1.41 -7.70
C LYS A 29 -7.50 -0.34 -7.99
N GLU A 30 -7.91 0.83 -8.45
CA GLU A 30 -7.00 1.94 -8.75
C GLU A 30 -7.13 3.05 -7.71
N TYR A 31 -5.99 3.42 -7.11
CA TYR A 31 -5.90 4.49 -6.11
C TYR A 31 -4.78 5.46 -6.47
N SER A 32 -4.97 6.74 -6.12
CA SER A 32 -3.91 7.75 -6.20
C SER A 32 -2.81 7.42 -5.17
N ILE A 33 -1.59 7.90 -5.42
CA ILE A 33 -0.51 7.65 -4.44
C ILE A 33 -0.75 8.48 -3.17
N GLU A 34 -1.40 9.63 -3.30
CA GLU A 34 -1.78 10.54 -2.23
C GLU A 34 -2.76 9.88 -1.27
N THR A 35 -3.84 9.25 -1.78
CA THR A 35 -4.80 8.52 -0.93
C THR A 35 -4.12 7.37 -0.20
N LEU A 36 -3.23 6.64 -0.89
CA LEU A 36 -2.47 5.55 -0.26
C LEU A 36 -1.47 6.05 0.77
N ARG A 37 -0.90 7.24 0.59
CA ARG A 37 -0.05 7.88 1.60
C ARG A 37 -0.88 8.22 2.84
N GLU A 38 -2.03 8.86 2.68
CA GLU A 38 -2.88 9.26 3.82
C GLU A 38 -3.29 8.07 4.70
N ILE A 39 -3.68 6.95 4.09
CA ILE A 39 -4.09 5.76 4.86
C ILE A 39 -2.90 4.96 5.43
N CYS A 40 -1.74 4.97 4.76
CA CYS A 40 -0.59 4.15 5.13
C CYS A 40 0.37 4.85 6.12
N TYR A 41 0.43 6.18 6.08
CA TYR A 41 1.31 7.01 6.92
C TYR A 41 0.57 7.59 8.13
N THR A 42 -0.09 6.72 8.88
CA THR A 42 -0.82 7.11 10.10
C THR A 42 0.10 7.61 11.22
N ALA A 43 1.43 7.47 11.10
CA ALA A 43 2.41 7.84 12.13
C ALA A 43 3.58 8.69 11.59
N LYS A 44 4.09 9.63 12.42
CA LYS A 44 5.19 10.55 12.09
C LYS A 44 6.56 9.89 11.81
N GLY A 45 6.67 8.57 11.96
CA GLY A 45 7.93 7.82 11.82
C GLY A 45 8.09 7.07 10.48
N GLY A 46 7.17 7.26 9.53
CA GLY A 46 7.11 6.48 8.29
C GLY A 46 6.11 5.33 8.37
N VAL A 47 6.26 4.36 7.47
CA VAL A 47 5.35 3.22 7.34
C VAL A 47 5.84 2.04 8.17
N SER A 48 4.95 1.47 8.99
CA SER A 48 5.18 0.21 9.72
C SER A 48 4.44 -0.95 9.07
N LEU A 49 4.82 -2.19 9.37
CA LEU A 49 4.06 -3.36 8.89
C LEU A 49 2.62 -3.36 9.41
N LEU A 50 2.39 -2.85 10.63
CA LEU A 50 1.05 -2.70 11.18
C LEU A 50 0.22 -1.71 10.35
N SER A 51 0.77 -0.53 10.03
CA SER A 51 0.04 0.47 9.25
C SER A 51 -0.20 0.04 7.80
N ILE A 52 0.70 -0.75 7.20
CA ILE A 52 0.44 -1.41 5.90
C ILE A 52 -0.75 -2.37 6.02
N SER A 53 -0.78 -3.19 7.07
CA SER A 53 -1.86 -4.16 7.31
C SER A 53 -3.19 -3.43 7.46
N GLU A 54 -3.26 -2.41 8.31
CA GLU A 54 -4.46 -1.60 8.53
C GLU A 54 -4.91 -0.87 7.25
N ALA A 55 -3.98 -0.31 6.49
CA ALA A 55 -4.28 0.32 5.21
C ALA A 55 -4.84 -0.70 4.21
N ALA A 56 -4.25 -1.89 4.08
CA ALA A 56 -4.76 -2.94 3.20
C ALA A 56 -6.18 -3.41 3.61
N GLU A 57 -6.47 -3.54 4.91
CA GLU A 57 -7.82 -3.84 5.40
C GLU A 57 -8.82 -2.74 5.03
N GLN A 58 -8.44 -1.45 5.14
CA GLN A 58 -9.28 -0.33 4.69
C GLN A 58 -9.55 -0.35 3.18
N LEU A 59 -8.61 -0.85 2.37
CA LEU A 59 -8.80 -1.08 0.94
C LEU A 59 -9.66 -2.32 0.64
N GLY A 60 -10.11 -3.06 1.67
CA GLY A 60 -10.94 -4.25 1.57
C GLY A 60 -10.15 -5.51 1.22
N PHE A 61 -8.88 -5.59 1.60
CA PHE A 61 -8.12 -6.83 1.58
C PHE A 61 -8.16 -7.50 2.94
N LYS A 62 -8.09 -8.83 2.94
CA LYS A 62 -7.81 -9.60 4.16
C LYS A 62 -6.30 -9.77 4.29
N THR A 63 -5.76 -9.41 5.44
CA THR A 63 -4.33 -9.40 5.74
C THR A 63 -3.99 -10.40 6.84
N LEU A 64 -2.73 -10.80 6.88
CA LEU A 64 -2.18 -11.64 7.94
C LEU A 64 -0.77 -11.15 8.26
N GLY A 65 -0.53 -10.77 9.52
CA GLY A 65 0.79 -10.45 10.01
C GLY A 65 1.59 -11.74 10.27
N GLY A 66 2.81 -11.81 9.73
CA GLY A 66 3.79 -12.84 10.09
C GLY A 66 4.44 -12.53 11.43
N ARG A 67 4.99 -13.56 12.09
CA ARG A 67 5.72 -13.45 13.35
C ARG A 67 7.21 -13.69 13.15
#